data_AF-W0ERX0-F1
#
_entry.id   AF-W0ERX0-F1
#
_cell.length_a   1.000
_cell.length_b   1.000
_cell.length_c   1.000
_cell.angle_alpha   90.00
_cell.angle_beta   90.00
_cell.angle_gamma   90.00
#
_symmetry.space_group_name_H-M   'P 1'
#
loop_
_entity.id
_entity.type
_entity.pdbx_description
1 polymer ?
#
loop_
_entity_poly.entity_id
_entity_poly.type
_entity_poly.pdbx_seq_one_letter_code
_entity_poly.pdbx_strand_id
1 'polypeptide(L)'
;MNQFLYPLMGITAVVCFLGYFFNDISLSRALQEAIIEFVKFFGGFYALVYVTKVFSTQVLEVVQPESRIKRFVGYNLGLYMLFDIVILIARYFYSVPGIVDFLPLLLAYVIWNSQKYMEVPDQKSILYVVTMTVLFLAIPMAIQKLLYFLMPGVI
;
A
#
# COMPACT_ATOMS: atom_id res chain seq x y z
N MET A 1 9.56 -0.75 -16.11
CA MET A 1 8.64 0.16 -15.39
C MET A 1 7.35 -0.60 -15.10
N ASN A 2 6.83 -0.63 -13.88
CA ASN A 2 5.53 -1.26 -13.60
C ASN A 2 4.42 -0.33 -14.11
N GLN A 3 4.15 -0.38 -15.41
CA GLN A 3 3.21 0.52 -16.10
C GLN A 3 1.78 0.47 -15.53
N PHE A 4 1.42 -0.60 -14.80
CA PHE A 4 0.09 -0.75 -14.19
C PHE A 4 -0.09 0.04 -12.88
N LEU A 5 1.01 0.41 -12.18
CA LEU A 5 0.92 1.04 -10.86
C LEU A 5 0.32 2.44 -10.93
N TYR A 6 0.77 3.27 -11.88
CA TYR A 6 0.30 4.65 -11.98
C TYR A 6 -1.20 4.75 -12.33
N PRO A 7 -1.73 3.97 -13.28
CA PRO A 7 -3.17 3.88 -13.48
C PRO A 7 -3.92 3.45 -12.22
N LEU A 8 -3.41 2.45 -11.48
CA LEU A 8 -4.08 1.96 -10.27
C LEU A 8 -4.09 3.00 -9.14
N MET A 9 -2.99 3.74 -8.96
CA MET A 9 -2.93 4.88 -8.04
C MET A 9 -3.94 5.96 -8.43
N GLY A 10 -4.05 6.25 -9.74
CA GLY A 10 -5.04 7.18 -10.27
C GLY A 10 -6.47 6.72 -9.99
N ILE A 11 -6.78 5.44 -10.23
CA ILE A 11 -8.10 4.85 -9.91
C ILE A 11 -8.38 5.01 -8.42
N THR A 12 -7.45 4.62 -7.55
CA THR A 12 -7.60 4.74 -6.08
C THR A 12 -7.95 6.18 -5.67
N ALA A 13 -7.26 7.17 -6.23
CA ALA A 13 -7.54 8.58 -5.98
C ALA A 13 -8.92 9.02 -6.52
N VAL A 14 -9.32 8.58 -7.71
CA VAL A 14 -10.63 8.91 -8.31
C VAL A 14 -11.78 8.31 -7.49
N VAL A 15 -11.62 7.11 -6.95
CA VAL A 15 -12.66 6.46 -6.14
C VAL A 15 -12.98 7.29 -4.88
N CYS A 16 -12.05 8.09 -4.36
CA CYS A 16 -12.31 9.01 -3.24
C CYS A 16 -13.43 10.02 -3.54
N PHE A 17 -13.64 10.40 -4.80
CA PHE A 17 -14.72 11.32 -5.20
C PHE A 17 -16.11 10.70 -5.15
N LEU A 18 -16.25 9.38 -5.03
CA LEU A 18 -17.57 8.76 -4.83
C LEU A 18 -18.26 9.29 -3.57
N GLY A 19 -17.50 9.62 -2.52
CA GLY A 19 -18.04 10.22 -1.30
C GLY A 19 -18.71 11.58 -1.54
N TYR A 20 -18.18 12.38 -2.47
CA TYR A 20 -18.80 13.65 -2.87
C TYR A 20 -20.14 13.44 -3.59
N PHE A 21 -20.24 12.40 -4.43
CA PHE A 21 -21.47 12.13 -5.20
C PHE A 21 -22.55 11.39 -4.41
N PHE A 22 -22.18 10.56 -3.43
CA PHE A 22 -23.10 9.63 -2.77
C PHE A 22 -23.25 9.83 -1.25
N ASN A 23 -22.38 10.61 -0.60
CA ASN A 23 -22.34 10.72 0.87
C ASN A 23 -22.20 12.17 1.38
N ASP A 24 -22.58 13.17 0.57
CA ASP A 24 -22.58 14.61 0.91
C ASP A 24 -21.25 15.16 1.47
N ILE A 25 -20.14 14.49 1.15
CA ILE A 25 -18.80 14.94 1.53
C ILE A 25 -18.46 16.19 0.70
N SER A 26 -17.84 17.21 1.30
CA SER A 26 -17.44 18.41 0.55
C SER A 26 -16.41 18.09 -0.54
N LEU A 27 -16.43 18.85 -1.65
CA LEU A 27 -15.46 18.69 -2.74
C LEU A 27 -14.02 18.82 -2.23
N SER A 28 -13.78 19.78 -1.34
CA SER A 28 -12.48 19.99 -0.70
C SER A 28 -12.01 18.76 0.06
N ARG A 29 -12.93 18.08 0.78
CA ARG A 29 -12.59 16.87 1.54
C ARG A 29 -12.30 15.71 0.60
N ALA A 30 -13.12 15.50 -0.43
CA ALA A 30 -12.89 14.46 -1.43
C ALA A 30 -11.55 14.65 -2.15
N LEU A 31 -11.21 15.89 -2.50
CA LEU A 31 -9.92 16.23 -3.11
C LEU A 31 -8.74 15.96 -2.15
N GLN A 32 -8.89 16.31 -0.87
CA GLN A 32 -7.88 16.01 0.13
C GLN A 32 -7.64 14.50 0.24
N GLU A 33 -8.68 13.69 0.37
CA GLU A 33 -8.56 12.22 0.44
C GLU A 33 -7.88 11.67 -0.82
N ALA A 34 -8.25 12.16 -2.01
CA ALA A 34 -7.63 11.75 -3.27
C ALA A 34 -6.12 12.06 -3.32
N ILE A 35 -5.70 13.23 -2.86
CA ILE A 35 -4.27 13.61 -2.77
C ILE A 35 -3.55 12.69 -1.78
N ILE A 36 -4.15 12.46 -0.62
CA ILE A 36 -3.58 11.60 0.42
C ILE A 36 -3.39 10.18 -0.10
N GLU A 37 -4.42 9.59 -0.70
CA GLU A 37 -4.36 8.25 -1.29
C GLU A 37 -3.30 8.13 -2.38
N PHE A 38 -3.23 9.13 -3.28
CA PHE A 38 -2.23 9.14 -4.34
C PHE A 38 -0.82 9.20 -3.78
N VAL A 39 -0.53 10.14 -2.88
CA VAL A 39 0.82 10.34 -2.32
C VAL A 39 1.21 9.18 -1.40
N LYS A 40 0.25 8.61 -0.65
CA LYS A 40 0.43 7.40 0.18
C LYS A 40 1.05 6.27 -0.64
N PHE A 41 0.45 5.94 -1.78
CA PHE A 41 0.93 4.84 -2.61
C PHE A 41 2.12 5.21 -3.49
N PHE A 42 2.15 6.43 -4.02
CA PHE A 42 3.27 6.91 -4.82
C PHE A 42 4.56 6.98 -4.00
N GLY A 43 4.54 7.70 -2.87
CA GLY A 43 5.67 7.78 -1.95
C GLY A 43 5.99 6.43 -1.32
N GLY A 44 4.95 5.67 -0.95
CA GLY A 44 5.09 4.32 -0.40
C GLY A 44 5.84 3.38 -1.33
N PHE A 45 5.58 3.43 -2.64
CA PHE A 45 6.29 2.61 -3.63
C PHE A 45 7.81 2.84 -3.58
N TYR A 46 8.27 4.09 -3.66
CA TYR A 46 9.70 4.39 -3.68
C TYR A 46 10.37 4.10 -2.33
N ALA A 47 9.70 4.44 -1.23
CA ALA A 47 10.17 4.12 0.11
C ALA A 47 10.31 2.61 0.32
N LEU A 48 9.31 1.83 -0.10
CA LEU A 48 9.36 0.36 -0.01
C LEU A 48 10.45 -0.23 -0.90
N VAL A 49 10.60 0.23 -2.16
CA VAL A 49 11.69 -0.24 -3.03
C VAL A 49 13.05 -0.02 -2.37
N TYR A 50 13.27 1.15 -1.76
CA TYR A 50 14.50 1.46 -1.04
C TYR A 50 14.70 0.56 0.18
N VAL A 51 13.72 0.50 1.09
CA VAL A 51 13.84 -0.28 2.33
C VAL A 51 13.92 -1.78 2.04
N THR A 52 13.17 -2.30 1.07
CA THR A 52 13.27 -3.69 0.63
C THR A 52 14.66 -4.00 0.08
N LYS A 53 15.28 -3.09 -0.68
CA LYS A 53 16.67 -3.25 -1.14
C LYS A 53 17.64 -3.36 0.03
N VAL A 54 17.56 -2.42 0.97
CA VAL A 54 18.43 -2.39 2.15
C VAL A 54 18.23 -3.66 2.99
N PHE A 55 16.99 -4.04 3.28
CA PHE A 55 16.67 -5.24 4.05
C PHE A 55 17.18 -6.51 3.36
N SER A 56 16.94 -6.65 2.06
CA SER A 56 17.41 -7.81 1.29
C SER A 56 18.94 -7.94 1.35
N THR A 57 19.67 -6.84 1.13
CA THR A 57 21.14 -6.87 1.09
C THR A 57 21.76 -7.01 2.48
N GLN A 58 21.28 -6.25 3.47
CA GLN A 58 21.94 -6.14 4.77
C GLN A 58 21.46 -7.20 5.77
N VAL A 59 20.19 -7.62 5.69
CA VAL A 59 19.60 -8.54 6.68
C VAL A 59 19.50 -9.94 6.11
N LEU A 60 19.04 -10.08 4.87
CA LEU A 60 18.93 -11.39 4.22
C LEU A 60 20.24 -11.87 3.61
N GLU A 61 21.19 -10.95 3.38
CA GLU A 61 22.45 -11.21 2.65
C GLU A 61 22.20 -11.69 1.20
N VAL A 62 21.10 -11.22 0.60
CA VAL A 62 20.71 -11.54 -0.77
C VAL A 62 20.69 -10.29 -1.61
N VAL A 63 21.54 -10.24 -2.63
CA VAL A 63 21.60 -9.12 -3.57
C VAL A 63 20.59 -9.36 -4.69
N GLN A 64 19.52 -8.57 -4.67
CA GLN A 64 18.47 -8.64 -5.68
C GLN A 64 18.64 -7.55 -6.73
N PRO A 65 18.43 -7.85 -8.03
CA PRO A 65 18.42 -6.83 -9.06
C PRO A 65 17.25 -5.88 -8.82
N GLU A 66 17.47 -4.59 -9.08
CA GLU A 66 16.50 -3.53 -8.79
C GLU A 66 15.15 -3.75 -9.49
N SER A 67 15.17 -4.34 -10.69
CA SER A 67 13.95 -4.69 -11.43
C SER A 67 13.09 -5.71 -10.71
N ARG A 68 13.69 -6.68 -10.02
CA ARG A 68 13.00 -7.72 -9.26
C ARG A 68 12.39 -7.15 -7.98
N ILE A 69 13.12 -6.29 -7.27
CA ILE A 69 12.59 -5.56 -6.10
C ILE A 69 11.40 -4.68 -6.52
N LYS A 70 11.54 -3.89 -7.59
CA LYS A 70 10.44 -3.04 -8.09
C LYS A 70 9.21 -3.86 -8.47
N ARG A 71 9.38 -5.03 -9.09
CA ARG A 71 8.27 -5.94 -9.39
C ARG A 71 7.61 -6.45 -8.12
N PHE A 72 8.38 -7.00 -7.19
CA PHE A 72 7.89 -7.48 -5.90
C PHE A 72 7.10 -6.41 -5.14
N VAL A 73 7.67 -5.21 -5.00
CA VAL A 73 7.00 -4.09 -4.33
C VAL A 73 5.74 -3.68 -5.07
N GLY A 74 5.80 -3.54 -6.39
CA GLY A 74 4.64 -3.12 -7.16
C GLY A 74 3.47 -4.10 -7.13
N TYR A 75 3.72 -5.41 -7.15
CA TYR A 75 2.62 -6.38 -7.08
C TYR A 75 1.94 -6.37 -5.70
N ASN A 76 2.71 -6.36 -4.62
CA ASN A 76 2.15 -6.32 -3.27
C ASN A 76 1.45 -4.99 -2.97
N LEU A 77 2.04 -3.87 -3.39
CA LEU A 77 1.42 -2.55 -3.24
C LEU A 77 0.17 -2.41 -4.12
N GLY A 78 0.19 -3.01 -5.32
CA GLY A 78 -1.00 -3.09 -6.18
C GLY A 78 -2.13 -3.88 -5.55
N LEU A 79 -1.83 -5.01 -4.90
CA LEU A 79 -2.83 -5.75 -4.15
C LEU A 79 -3.35 -4.97 -2.94
N TYR A 80 -2.48 -4.21 -2.25
CA TYR A 80 -2.91 -3.29 -1.20
C TYR A 80 -3.89 -2.25 -1.76
N MET A 81 -3.56 -1.58 -2.87
CA MET A 81 -4.49 -0.65 -3.53
C MET A 81 -5.83 -1.29 -3.88
N LEU A 82 -5.85 -2.55 -4.34
CA LEU A 82 -7.10 -3.25 -4.61
C LEU A 82 -7.93 -3.46 -3.33
N PHE A 83 -7.30 -3.82 -2.21
CA PHE A 83 -8.00 -3.87 -0.93
C PHE A 83 -8.58 -2.50 -0.57
N ASP A 84 -7.78 -1.43 -0.63
CA ASP A 84 -8.25 -0.08 -0.28
C ASP A 84 -9.41 0.37 -1.17
N ILE A 85 -9.36 0.12 -2.48
CA ILE A 85 -10.47 0.41 -3.41
C ILE A 85 -11.73 -0.34 -2.99
N VAL A 86 -11.64 -1.66 -2.74
CA VAL A 86 -12.80 -2.48 -2.38
C VAL A 86 -13.40 -2.01 -1.05
N ILE A 87 -12.57 -1.75 -0.05
CA ILE A 87 -13.00 -1.27 1.27
C ILE A 87 -13.69 0.10 1.14
N LEU A 88 -13.08 1.02 0.40
CA LEU A 88 -13.55 2.38 0.25
C LEU A 88 -14.88 2.44 -0.51
N ILE A 89 -15.03 1.66 -1.60
CA ILE A 89 -16.31 1.49 -2.30
C ILE A 89 -17.35 0.89 -1.35
N ALA A 90 -17.02 -0.22 -0.66
CA ALA A 90 -17.98 -0.89 0.20
C ALA A 90 -18.50 0.03 1.32
N ARG A 91 -17.63 0.87 1.90
CA ARG A 91 -17.98 1.86 2.93
C ARG A 91 -18.89 2.97 2.43
N TYR A 92 -18.83 3.32 1.14
CA TYR A 92 -19.72 4.31 0.57
C TYR A 92 -21.15 3.83 0.34
N PHE A 93 -21.35 2.52 0.15
CA PHE A 93 -22.67 1.94 -0.13
C PHE A 93 -23.26 1.17 1.06
N TYR A 94 -22.43 0.69 1.99
CA TYR A 94 -22.84 -0.17 3.08
C TYR A 94 -22.15 0.20 4.40
N SER A 95 -22.82 -0.09 5.52
CA SER A 95 -22.18 -0.07 6.84
C SER A 95 -21.30 -1.30 7.01
N VAL A 96 -20.03 -1.16 6.65
CA VAL A 96 -19.04 -2.25 6.71
C VAL A 96 -18.42 -2.34 8.11
N PRO A 97 -18.40 -3.53 8.75
CA PRO A 97 -17.75 -3.71 10.05
C PRO A 97 -16.23 -3.48 9.97
N GLY A 98 -15.62 -2.99 11.05
CA GLY A 98 -14.18 -2.70 11.10
C GLY A 98 -13.25 -3.90 10.87
N ILE A 99 -13.76 -5.14 10.92
CA ILE A 99 -12.97 -6.33 10.58
C ILE A 99 -12.40 -6.30 9.16
N VAL A 100 -13.05 -5.55 8.27
CA VAL A 100 -12.66 -5.42 6.87
C VAL A 100 -11.36 -4.61 6.70
N ASP A 101 -11.01 -3.76 7.68
CA ASP A 101 -9.74 -2.99 7.68
C ASP A 101 -8.51 -3.90 7.86
N PHE A 102 -8.72 -5.16 8.24
CA PHE A 102 -7.67 -6.17 8.34
C PHE A 102 -7.43 -6.93 7.04
N LEU A 103 -8.19 -6.69 5.96
CA LEU A 103 -7.96 -7.31 4.64
C LEU A 103 -6.51 -7.17 4.15
N PRO A 104 -5.83 -6.01 4.29
CA PRO A 104 -4.42 -5.88 3.92
C PRO A 104 -3.47 -6.83 4.64
N LEU A 105 -3.85 -7.45 5.78
CA LEU A 105 -3.04 -8.50 6.41
C LEU A 105 -2.86 -9.73 5.51
N LEU A 106 -3.76 -9.95 4.53
CA LEU A 106 -3.61 -11.00 3.52
C LEU A 106 -2.35 -10.84 2.66
N LEU A 107 -1.73 -9.64 2.64
CA LEU A 107 -0.41 -9.46 2.06
C LEU A 107 0.63 -10.39 2.67
N ALA A 108 0.50 -10.79 3.94
CA ALA A 108 1.39 -11.76 4.57
C ALA A 108 1.45 -13.09 3.81
N TYR A 109 0.31 -13.57 3.31
CA TYR A 109 0.25 -14.79 2.52
C TYR A 109 0.93 -14.64 1.16
N VAL A 110 0.73 -13.50 0.48
CA VAL A 110 1.36 -13.21 -0.81
C VAL A 110 2.88 -13.05 -0.65
N ILE A 111 3.30 -12.36 0.40
CA ILE A 111 4.70 -12.18 0.77
C ILE A 111 5.32 -13.54 1.12
N TRP A 112 4.64 -14.41 1.88
CA TRP A 112 5.11 -15.78 2.15
C TRP A 112 5.41 -16.54 0.86
N ASN A 113 4.50 -16.51 -0.11
CA ASN A 113 4.70 -17.18 -1.40
C ASN A 113 5.80 -16.55 -2.27
N SER A 114 6.21 -15.31 -1.99
CA SER A 114 7.26 -14.61 -2.74
C SER A 114 8.70 -14.99 -2.33
N GLN A 115 8.88 -15.79 -1.27
CA GLN A 115 10.20 -16.14 -0.72
C GLN A 115 11.13 -16.74 -1.76
N LYS A 116 10.64 -17.68 -2.57
CA LYS A 116 11.41 -18.30 -3.66
C LYS A 116 11.78 -17.29 -4.74
N TYR A 117 10.88 -16.35 -5.04
CA TYR A 117 11.13 -15.29 -6.03
C TYR A 117 12.20 -14.30 -5.56
N MET A 118 12.23 -14.01 -4.26
CA MET A 118 13.21 -13.14 -3.61
C MET A 118 14.44 -13.89 -3.09
N GLU A 119 14.58 -15.18 -3.44
CA GLU A 119 15.69 -16.07 -3.05
C GLU A 119 16.02 -16.00 -1.56
N VAL A 120 14.97 -15.93 -0.73
CA VAL A 120 15.09 -15.80 0.73
C VAL A 120 15.63 -17.12 1.30
N PRO A 121 16.68 -17.10 2.15
CA PRO A 121 17.15 -18.30 2.84
C PRO A 121 16.07 -18.87 3.76
N ASP A 122 15.88 -20.20 3.78
CA ASP A 122 14.83 -20.85 4.57
C ASP A 122 14.90 -20.49 6.07
N GLN A 123 16.11 -20.34 6.60
CA GLN A 123 16.37 -19.96 8.00
C GLN A 123 15.84 -18.55 8.34
N LYS A 124 15.77 -17.65 7.34
CA LYS A 124 15.31 -16.25 7.48
C LYS A 124 13.88 -16.07 6.95
N SER A 125 13.19 -17.15 6.62
CA SER A 125 11.83 -17.20 6.05
C SER A 125 10.80 -16.40 6.87
N ILE A 126 10.65 -16.73 8.17
CA ILE A 126 9.68 -16.07 9.05
C ILE A 126 10.04 -14.58 9.24
N LEU A 127 11.32 -14.27 9.46
CA LEU A 127 11.80 -12.90 9.61
C LEU A 127 11.46 -12.06 8.38
N TYR A 128 11.68 -12.60 7.18
CA TYR A 128 11.33 -11.95 5.93
C TYR A 128 9.83 -11.62 5.85
N VAL A 129 8.96 -12.60 6.12
CA VAL A 129 7.51 -12.41 5.98
C VAL A 129 6.99 -11.39 6.98
N VAL A 130 7.33 -11.55 8.26
CA VAL A 130 6.90 -10.62 9.30
C VAL A 130 7.39 -9.21 9.01
N THR A 131 8.69 -9.05 8.70
CA THR A 131 9.26 -7.72 8.46
C THR A 131 8.65 -7.06 7.22
N MET A 132 8.54 -7.78 6.11
CA MET A 132 7.95 -7.22 4.89
C MET A 132 6.48 -6.88 5.11
N THR A 133 5.67 -7.75 5.71
CA THR A 133 4.27 -7.43 6.00
C THR A 133 4.15 -6.16 6.82
N VAL A 134 4.95 -6.03 7.89
CA VAL A 134 4.96 -4.81 8.71
C VAL A 134 5.35 -3.59 7.88
N LEU A 135 6.41 -3.66 7.07
CA LEU A 135 6.85 -2.54 6.24
C LEU A 135 5.81 -2.11 5.21
N PHE A 136 5.17 -3.06 4.51
CA PHE A 136 4.16 -2.79 3.50
C PHE A 136 2.91 -2.13 4.07
N LEU A 137 2.58 -2.37 5.34
CA LEU A 137 1.47 -1.73 6.03
C LEU A 137 1.88 -0.41 6.67
N ALA A 138 3.03 -0.41 7.36
CA ALA A 138 3.49 0.73 8.15
C ALA A 138 3.90 1.92 7.28
N ILE A 139 4.59 1.71 6.16
CA ILE A 139 5.10 2.81 5.34
C ILE A 139 3.94 3.62 4.72
N PRO A 140 2.98 3.02 3.99
CA PRO A 140 1.83 3.76 3.49
C PRO A 140 1.04 4.44 4.62
N MET A 141 0.78 3.73 5.73
CA MET A 141 0.05 4.30 6.85
C MET A 141 0.77 5.49 7.50
N ALA A 142 2.10 5.45 7.61
CA ALA A 142 2.90 6.55 8.13
C ALA A 142 2.81 7.78 7.24
N ILE A 143 2.89 7.60 5.91
CA ILE A 143 2.73 8.69 4.94
C ILE A 143 1.33 9.29 5.05
N GLN A 144 0.29 8.46 5.11
CA GLN A 144 -1.09 8.92 5.26
C GLN A 144 -1.29 9.75 6.54
N LYS A 145 -0.82 9.24 7.70
CA LYS A 145 -0.91 9.97 8.97
C LYS A 145 -0.15 11.29 8.95
N LEU A 146 1.04 11.31 8.34
CA LEU A 146 1.81 12.53 8.15
C LEU A 146 1.03 13.55 7.32
N LEU A 147 0.40 13.13 6.22
CA LEU A 147 -0.37 14.02 5.36
C LEU A 147 -1.63 14.56 6.04
N TYR A 148 -2.35 13.75 6.81
CA TYR A 148 -3.47 14.26 7.62
C TYR A 148 -3.01 15.27 8.66
N PHE A 149 -1.86 15.05 9.29
CA PHE A 149 -1.28 16.00 10.23
C PHE A 149 -0.92 17.33 9.55
N LEU A 150 -0.42 17.29 8.31
CA LEU A 150 -0.08 18.47 7.52
C LEU A 150 -1.31 19.19 6.93
N MET A 151 -2.41 18.47 6.71
CA MET A 151 -3.66 18.99 6.15
C MET A 151 -4.84 18.77 7.11
N PRO A 152 -4.84 19.35 8.32
CA PRO A 152 -5.91 19.11 9.31
C PRO A 152 -7.22 19.84 8.97
N GLY A 153 -7.19 20.80 8.03
CA GLY A 153 -8.18 21.87 7.90
C GLY A 153 -9.34 21.65 6.91
N VAL A 154 -9.68 20.42 6.54
CA VAL A 154 -10.92 20.16 5.79
C VAL A 154 -11.80 19.23 6.62
N ILE A 155 -12.45 19.81 7.62
CA ILE A 155 -13.48 19.18 8.45
C ILE A 155 -14.79 19.90 8.17
#